data_AF-A0A355B4J7-F1
#
_entry.id   AF-A0A355B4J7-F1
#
_cell.length_a   1.000
_cell.length_b   1.000
_cell.length_c   1.000
_cell.angle_alpha   90.00
_cell.angle_beta   90.00
_cell.angle_gamma   90.00
#
_symmetry.space_group_name_H-M   'P 1'
#
loop_
_entity.id
_entity.type
_entity.pdbx_description
1 polymer ?
#
loop_
_entity_poly.entity_id
_entity_poly.type
_entity_poly.pdbx_seq_one_letter_code
_entity_poly.pdbx_strand_id
1 'polypeptide(L)'
;MLMGIKSPREKPMRAADLHMTQEILGYSRFHFITLPQGADDPALSEALDALGRRMENMHIVEGGPATEAFRGGRYQYLRAERGFSSERDIAHPEMARADVLIRTECADADPLDRYEEGLRHEIEKREGSVETLSGIQKPRSYTSYAMTQFAYTLALPPASGAVLPIGVVTPQNKTREWWKMDWMRRESFFLPRYDDEGRITARGHALASKEGVPGIYRRLAHHPEGYGLKEGYDFVGYFEFAENDAETFRAVMAALRDEADNPEWAYVQEGPEWWGRRVGLARDLWRK
;
A
#
# COMPACT_ATOMS: atom_id res chain seq x y z
N MET A 1 -10.95 -25.61 39.27
CA MET A 1 -11.55 -24.85 38.16
C MET A 1 -10.74 -23.55 38.03
N LEU A 2 -9.66 -23.57 37.25
CA LEU A 2 -8.78 -22.40 37.08
C LEU A 2 -9.47 -21.44 36.10
N MET A 3 -9.90 -20.29 36.62
CA MET A 3 -10.36 -19.17 35.81
C MET A 3 -9.19 -18.70 34.95
N GLY A 4 -9.30 -18.89 33.64
CA GLY A 4 -8.36 -18.35 32.67
C GLY A 4 -8.36 -16.83 32.75
N ILE A 5 -7.26 -16.27 33.25
CA ILE A 5 -6.97 -14.84 33.13
C ILE A 5 -6.87 -14.57 31.63
N LYS A 6 -7.91 -13.96 31.05
CA LYS A 6 -7.81 -13.38 29.71
C LYS A 6 -6.68 -12.36 29.78
N SER A 7 -5.58 -12.64 29.10
CA SER A 7 -4.53 -11.65 28.86
C SER A 7 -5.21 -10.38 28.34
N PRO A 8 -4.98 -9.21 28.95
CA PRO A 8 -5.61 -7.98 28.49
C PRO A 8 -5.29 -7.80 27.01
N ARG A 9 -6.33 -7.65 26.18
CA ARG A 9 -6.13 -7.29 24.77
C ARG A 9 -5.30 -6.01 24.76
N GLU A 10 -4.09 -6.09 24.23
CA GLU A 10 -3.26 -4.91 24.07
C GLU A 10 -4.03 -3.89 23.23
N LYS A 11 -4.14 -2.68 23.77
CA LYS A 11 -4.83 -1.60 23.06
C LYS A 11 -3.98 -1.17 21.87
N PRO A 12 -4.60 -0.85 20.72
CA PRO A 12 -3.88 -0.26 19.61
C PRO A 12 -3.15 1.00 20.04
N MET A 13 -1.95 1.21 19.51
CA MET A 13 -1.20 2.45 19.71
C MET A 13 -1.80 3.52 18.81
N ARG A 14 -2.28 4.61 19.41
CA ARG A 14 -2.95 5.68 18.67
C ARG A 14 -1.92 6.66 18.14
N ALA A 15 -2.23 7.29 17.00
CA ALA A 15 -1.36 8.29 16.39
C ALA A 15 -1.04 9.46 17.35
N ALA A 16 -2.00 9.85 18.19
CA ALA A 16 -1.82 10.91 19.20
C ALA A 16 -0.70 10.57 20.20
N ASP A 17 -0.68 9.34 20.71
CA ASP A 17 0.32 8.85 21.68
C ASP A 17 1.72 8.75 21.06
N LEU A 18 1.80 8.72 19.73
CA LEU A 18 3.01 8.56 18.95
C LEU A 18 3.54 9.88 18.37
N HIS A 19 2.90 11.01 18.68
CA HIS A 19 3.18 12.34 18.09
C HIS A 19 3.07 12.35 16.56
N MET A 20 2.17 11.54 16.01
CA MET A 20 1.87 11.51 14.58
C MET A 20 0.63 12.35 14.29
N THR A 21 0.49 12.79 13.04
CA THR A 21 -0.73 13.49 12.61
C THR A 21 -1.97 12.63 12.85
N GLN A 22 -3.06 13.28 13.25
CA GLN A 22 -4.35 12.65 13.48
C GLN A 22 -5.33 12.88 12.32
N GLU A 23 -5.04 13.85 11.46
CA GLU A 23 -5.87 14.18 10.30
C GLU A 23 -5.94 12.99 9.33
N ILE A 24 -7.15 12.74 8.83
CA ILE A 24 -7.44 11.75 7.80
C ILE A 24 -7.72 12.54 6.52
N LEU A 25 -6.89 12.33 5.51
CA LEU A 25 -7.04 12.95 4.19
C LEU A 25 -7.97 12.14 3.28
N GLY A 26 -8.15 10.86 3.57
CA GLY A 26 -9.05 9.97 2.85
C GLY A 26 -8.83 8.51 3.22
N TYR A 27 -9.51 7.63 2.51
CA TYR A 27 -9.58 6.20 2.75
C TYR A 27 -9.10 5.43 1.53
N SER A 28 -8.60 4.22 1.75
CA SER A 28 -8.24 3.29 0.69
C SER A 28 -8.58 1.87 1.07
N ARG A 29 -8.91 1.07 0.06
CA ARG A 29 -9.07 -0.38 0.16
C ARG A 29 -8.25 -1.06 -0.93
N PHE A 30 -7.72 -2.22 -0.58
CA PHE A 30 -6.99 -3.11 -1.49
C PHE A 30 -7.71 -4.45 -1.45
N HIS A 31 -8.53 -4.72 -2.47
CA HIS A 31 -9.33 -5.94 -2.57
C HIS A 31 -8.58 -6.97 -3.41
N PHE A 32 -7.95 -7.93 -2.74
CA PHE A 32 -7.28 -9.07 -3.33
C PHE A 32 -8.30 -10.16 -3.62
N ILE A 33 -8.42 -10.54 -4.89
CA ILE A 33 -9.48 -11.43 -5.37
C ILE A 33 -8.86 -12.70 -5.92
N THR A 34 -9.43 -13.84 -5.50
CA THR A 34 -9.15 -15.14 -6.11
C THR A 34 -10.45 -15.71 -6.66
N LEU A 35 -10.41 -16.22 -7.90
CA LEU A 35 -11.53 -16.94 -8.51
C LEU A 35 -11.15 -18.42 -8.70
N PRO A 36 -12.05 -19.37 -8.39
CA PRO A 36 -11.77 -20.80 -8.56
C PRO A 36 -11.69 -21.21 -10.03
N GLN A 37 -12.38 -20.50 -10.92
CA GLN A 37 -12.39 -20.77 -12.36
C GLN A 37 -11.79 -19.56 -13.10
N GLY A 38 -10.54 -19.69 -13.55
CA GLY A 38 -9.82 -18.67 -14.34
C GLY A 38 -10.32 -18.55 -15.78
N ALA A 39 -11.63 -18.49 -15.96
CA ALA A 39 -12.30 -18.30 -17.24
C ALA A 39 -12.80 -16.85 -17.37
N ASP A 40 -12.82 -16.34 -18.61
CA ASP A 40 -13.43 -15.07 -18.95
C ASP A 40 -14.94 -15.15 -18.64
N ASP A 41 -15.40 -14.37 -17.64
CA ASP A 41 -16.81 -14.22 -17.29
C ASP A 41 -17.26 -12.79 -17.67
N PRO A 42 -17.93 -12.64 -18.82
CA PRO A 42 -18.43 -11.34 -19.27
C PRO A 42 -19.43 -10.71 -18.30
N ALA A 43 -20.28 -11.52 -17.66
CA ALA A 43 -21.27 -11.03 -16.71
C ALA A 43 -20.61 -10.48 -15.43
N LEU A 44 -19.53 -11.13 -14.97
CA LEU A 44 -18.72 -10.59 -13.87
C LEU A 44 -18.08 -9.27 -14.29
N SER A 45 -17.47 -9.24 -15.47
CA SER A 45 -16.79 -8.04 -15.97
C SER A 45 -17.75 -6.85 -16.08
N GLU A 46 -18.94 -7.05 -16.65
CA GLU A 46 -20.00 -6.02 -16.69
C GLU A 46 -20.46 -5.59 -15.29
N ALA A 47 -20.57 -6.53 -14.35
CA ALA A 47 -20.95 -6.22 -12.97
C ALA A 47 -19.86 -5.41 -12.24
N LEU A 48 -18.58 -5.72 -12.45
CA LEU A 48 -17.46 -4.96 -11.88
C LEU A 48 -17.40 -3.54 -12.44
N ASP A 49 -17.50 -3.39 -13.77
CA ASP A 49 -17.58 -2.07 -14.40
C ASP A 49 -18.81 -1.29 -13.90
N ALA A 50 -19.92 -1.98 -13.65
CA ALA A 50 -21.14 -1.41 -13.08
C ALA A 50 -20.96 -0.84 -11.67
N LEU A 51 -20.18 -1.50 -10.80
CA LEU A 51 -19.86 -1.02 -9.45
C LEU A 51 -19.08 0.30 -9.52
N GLY A 52 -18.18 0.43 -10.50
CA GLY A 52 -17.34 1.61 -10.71
C GLY A 52 -18.05 2.80 -11.38
N ARG A 53 -19.29 2.69 -11.85
CA ARG A 53 -19.95 3.72 -12.71
C ARG A 53 -20.04 5.14 -12.12
N ARG A 54 -20.02 5.28 -10.79
CA ARG A 54 -20.05 6.58 -10.10
C ARG A 54 -18.69 7.02 -9.58
N MET A 55 -17.66 6.23 -9.85
CA MET A 55 -16.29 6.43 -9.39
C MET A 55 -15.39 6.72 -10.59
N GLU A 56 -14.28 7.40 -10.35
CA GLU A 56 -13.29 7.67 -11.39
C GLU A 56 -12.38 6.47 -11.61
N ASN A 57 -12.20 6.06 -12.86
CA ASN A 57 -11.26 5.01 -13.23
C ASN A 57 -9.84 5.58 -13.29
N MET A 58 -8.99 5.19 -12.33
CA MET A 58 -7.61 5.64 -12.21
C MET A 58 -6.72 5.19 -13.39
N HIS A 59 -7.17 4.26 -14.24
CA HIS A 59 -6.40 3.84 -15.41
C HIS A 59 -6.35 4.90 -16.53
N ILE A 60 -7.37 5.75 -16.65
CA ILE A 60 -7.52 6.67 -17.80
C ILE A 60 -7.33 8.16 -17.44
N VAL A 61 -6.99 8.44 -16.18
CA VAL A 61 -6.83 9.81 -15.67
C VAL A 61 -5.37 10.10 -15.36
N GLU A 62 -4.99 11.35 -15.61
CA GLU A 62 -3.65 11.86 -15.33
C GLU A 62 -3.69 12.75 -14.08
N GLY A 63 -2.62 12.70 -13.28
CA GLY A 63 -2.46 13.55 -12.11
C GLY A 63 -3.26 13.12 -10.87
N GLY A 64 -3.18 13.98 -9.85
CA GLY A 64 -3.95 13.82 -8.62
C GLY A 64 -5.44 14.09 -8.83
N PRO A 65 -6.32 13.53 -7.99
CA PRO A 65 -7.75 13.74 -8.16
C PRO A 65 -8.16 15.16 -7.82
N ALA A 66 -9.12 15.70 -8.58
CA ALA A 66 -9.88 16.86 -8.14
C ALA A 66 -10.71 16.50 -6.89
N THR A 67 -11.00 17.50 -6.04
CA THR A 67 -11.75 17.30 -4.78
C THR A 67 -13.08 16.59 -5.00
N GLU A 68 -13.82 16.94 -6.06
CA GLU A 68 -15.11 16.32 -6.38
C GLU A 68 -14.95 14.84 -6.79
N ALA A 69 -14.00 14.53 -7.66
CA ALA A 69 -13.69 13.16 -8.07
C ALA A 69 -13.28 12.30 -6.87
N PHE A 70 -12.49 12.85 -5.95
CA PHE A 70 -12.07 12.13 -4.75
C PHE A 70 -13.23 11.86 -3.78
N ARG A 71 -14.21 12.77 -3.68
CA ARG A 71 -15.45 12.54 -2.90
C ARG A 71 -16.36 11.50 -3.54
N GLY A 72 -16.40 11.44 -4.88
CA GLY A 72 -17.15 10.42 -5.62
C GLY A 72 -16.54 9.02 -5.52
N GLY A 73 -15.25 8.94 -5.17
CA GLY A 73 -14.49 7.72 -5.10
C GLY A 73 -13.81 7.39 -6.43
N ARG A 74 -12.74 6.60 -6.36
CA ARG A 74 -11.93 6.20 -7.50
C ARG A 74 -11.56 4.73 -7.39
N TYR A 75 -11.39 4.06 -8.52
CA TYR A 75 -11.03 2.65 -8.57
C TYR A 75 -9.95 2.36 -9.61
N GLN A 76 -9.28 1.24 -9.44
CA GLN A 76 -8.21 0.77 -10.32
C GLN A 76 -8.20 -0.74 -10.33
N TYR A 77 -8.06 -1.29 -11.53
CA TYR A 77 -7.96 -2.73 -11.75
C TYR A 77 -6.51 -3.10 -12.02
N LEU A 78 -6.04 -4.14 -11.32
CA LEU A 78 -4.74 -4.74 -11.55
C LEU A 78 -4.88 -6.26 -11.70
N ARG A 79 -4.31 -6.81 -12.76
CA ARG A 79 -4.14 -8.25 -12.98
C ARG A 79 -2.79 -8.69 -12.42
N ALA A 80 -2.74 -9.78 -11.69
CA ALA A 80 -1.51 -10.29 -11.09
C ALA A 80 -0.41 -10.54 -12.14
N GLU A 81 0.81 -10.14 -11.80
CA GLU A 81 2.04 -10.50 -12.49
C GLU A 81 2.78 -11.54 -11.63
N ARG A 82 2.23 -12.76 -11.57
CA ARG A 82 2.62 -13.82 -10.62
C ARG A 82 4.12 -14.15 -10.62
N GLY A 83 4.81 -13.94 -11.74
CA GLY A 83 6.26 -14.16 -11.86
C GLY A 83 7.13 -13.17 -11.08
N PHE A 84 6.57 -12.05 -10.60
CA PHE A 84 7.30 -11.03 -9.84
C PHE A 84 6.88 -10.95 -8.37
N SER A 85 5.71 -11.47 -8.01
CA SER A 85 5.25 -11.49 -6.61
C SER A 85 6.08 -12.46 -5.75
N SER A 86 6.23 -12.14 -4.46
CA SER A 86 6.97 -12.97 -3.51
C SER A 86 6.41 -12.91 -2.09
N GLU A 87 6.43 -14.05 -1.40
CA GLU A 87 6.23 -14.11 0.05
C GLU A 87 7.37 -13.39 0.80
N ARG A 88 7.08 -12.93 2.03
CA ARG A 88 8.03 -12.24 2.91
C ARG A 88 7.92 -12.78 4.35
N ASP A 89 8.10 -11.93 5.35
CA ASP A 89 8.18 -12.32 6.77
C ASP A 89 6.84 -12.78 7.32
N ILE A 90 5.75 -12.11 6.91
CA ILE A 90 4.39 -12.40 7.33
C ILE A 90 3.68 -13.12 6.19
N ALA A 91 3.44 -14.43 6.35
CA ALA A 91 2.65 -15.19 5.41
C ALA A 91 1.21 -14.66 5.34
N HIS A 92 0.72 -14.41 4.13
CA HIS A 92 -0.67 -14.02 3.88
C HIS A 92 -1.16 -14.66 2.58
N PRO A 93 -1.57 -15.94 2.63
CA PRO A 93 -1.87 -16.74 1.44
C PRO A 93 -2.94 -16.16 0.52
N GLU A 94 -3.96 -15.51 1.09
CA GLU A 94 -5.08 -14.91 0.37
C GLU A 94 -4.60 -13.77 -0.53
N MET A 95 -3.74 -12.89 0.00
CA MET A 95 -3.08 -11.84 -0.77
C MET A 95 -2.09 -12.42 -1.79
N ALA A 96 -1.23 -13.35 -1.37
CA ALA A 96 -0.17 -13.88 -2.22
C ALA A 96 -0.68 -14.66 -3.45
N ARG A 97 -1.84 -15.31 -3.31
CA ARG A 97 -2.45 -16.13 -4.36
C ARG A 97 -3.43 -15.37 -5.26
N ALA A 98 -3.80 -14.15 -4.88
CA ALA A 98 -4.79 -13.36 -5.58
C ALA A 98 -4.40 -13.12 -7.05
N ASP A 99 -5.38 -13.33 -7.93
CA ASP A 99 -5.28 -13.11 -9.38
C ASP A 99 -5.49 -11.64 -9.75
N VAL A 100 -6.23 -10.93 -8.91
CA VAL A 100 -6.66 -9.56 -9.16
C VAL A 100 -6.52 -8.74 -7.89
N LEU A 101 -6.13 -7.49 -8.08
CA LEU A 101 -6.29 -6.44 -7.09
C LEU A 101 -7.23 -5.38 -7.66
N ILE A 102 -8.28 -5.07 -6.92
CA ILE A 102 -9.06 -3.86 -7.12
C ILE A 102 -8.71 -2.88 -6.01
N ARG A 103 -8.09 -1.77 -6.37
CA ARG A 103 -7.78 -0.70 -5.42
C ARG A 103 -8.84 0.38 -5.51
N THR A 104 -9.38 0.82 -4.38
CA THR A 104 -10.31 1.94 -4.30
C THR A 104 -9.80 3.03 -3.36
N GLU A 105 -10.11 4.29 -3.66
CA GLU A 105 -9.82 5.43 -2.78
C GLU A 105 -10.95 6.46 -2.80
N CYS A 106 -11.19 7.11 -1.65
CA CYS A 106 -12.24 8.10 -1.51
C CYS A 106 -11.95 9.04 -0.33
N ALA A 107 -12.55 10.24 -0.33
CA ALA A 107 -12.51 11.15 0.82
C ALA A 107 -13.22 10.57 2.06
N ASP A 108 -14.23 9.73 1.86
CA ASP A 108 -15.07 9.12 2.90
C ASP A 108 -15.07 7.58 2.80
N ALA A 109 -15.38 6.89 3.89
CA ALA A 109 -15.40 5.43 3.95
C ALA A 109 -16.65 4.84 3.25
N ASP A 110 -17.82 5.45 3.42
CA ASP A 110 -19.10 4.89 2.95
C ASP A 110 -19.14 4.46 1.48
N PRO A 111 -18.59 5.24 0.50
CA PRO A 111 -18.59 4.79 -0.89
C PRO A 111 -17.73 3.54 -1.11
N LEU A 112 -16.64 3.39 -0.34
CA LEU A 112 -15.77 2.22 -0.43
C LEU A 112 -16.43 0.98 0.17
N ASP A 113 -17.14 1.15 1.29
CA ASP A 113 -17.84 0.04 1.95
C ASP A 113 -18.98 -0.50 1.05
N ARG A 114 -19.72 0.40 0.37
CA ARG A 114 -20.75 -0.01 -0.62
C ARG A 114 -20.14 -0.70 -1.84
N TYR A 115 -18.99 -0.23 -2.32
CA TYR A 115 -18.27 -0.87 -3.41
C TYR A 115 -17.82 -2.28 -3.01
N GLU A 116 -17.26 -2.43 -1.80
CA GLU A 116 -16.80 -3.71 -1.26
C GLU A 116 -17.96 -4.70 -1.08
N GLU A 117 -19.11 -4.25 -0.55
CA GLU A 117 -20.30 -5.10 -0.40
C GLU A 117 -20.76 -5.66 -1.76
N GLY A 118 -20.89 -4.79 -2.76
CA GLY A 118 -21.24 -5.19 -4.12
C GLY A 118 -20.20 -6.10 -4.77
N LEU A 119 -18.91 -5.82 -4.54
CA LEU A 119 -17.81 -6.65 -5.02
C LEU A 119 -17.87 -8.05 -4.42
N ARG A 120 -17.95 -8.17 -3.09
CA ARG A 120 -18.05 -9.45 -2.39
C ARG A 120 -19.24 -10.25 -2.89
N HIS A 121 -20.39 -9.61 -3.04
CA HIS A 121 -21.58 -10.26 -3.59
C HIS A 121 -21.36 -10.89 -4.97
N GLU A 122 -20.66 -10.20 -5.89
CA GLU A 122 -20.40 -10.72 -7.23
C GLU A 122 -19.32 -11.82 -7.27
N ILE A 123 -18.30 -11.72 -6.41
CA ILE A 123 -17.22 -12.70 -6.33
C ILE A 123 -17.69 -13.98 -5.63
N GLU A 124 -18.42 -13.88 -4.52
CA GLU A 124 -18.90 -15.03 -3.74
C GLU A 124 -19.94 -15.87 -4.50
N LYS A 125 -20.76 -15.25 -5.36
CA LYS A 125 -21.65 -15.97 -6.31
C LYS A 125 -20.91 -16.97 -7.19
N ARG A 126 -19.61 -16.76 -7.39
CA ARG A 126 -18.73 -17.56 -8.25
C ARG A 126 -17.76 -18.39 -7.45
N GLU A 127 -18.05 -18.60 -6.17
CA GLU A 127 -17.20 -19.34 -5.23
C GLU A 127 -15.79 -18.73 -5.09
N GLY A 128 -15.63 -17.46 -5.44
CA GLY A 128 -14.39 -16.71 -5.25
C GLY A 128 -14.25 -16.16 -3.84
N SER A 129 -13.10 -15.56 -3.57
CA SER A 129 -12.81 -14.89 -2.30
C SER A 129 -12.33 -13.46 -2.53
N VAL A 130 -12.61 -12.61 -1.54
CA VAL A 130 -12.12 -11.24 -1.45
C VAL A 130 -11.44 -11.05 -0.09
N GLU A 131 -10.14 -10.78 -0.12
CA GLU A 131 -9.36 -10.35 1.04
C GLU A 131 -9.13 -8.84 0.94
N THR A 132 -9.46 -8.09 1.99
CA THR A 132 -9.42 -6.62 1.94
C THR A 132 -8.45 -6.07 2.97
N LEU A 133 -7.43 -5.34 2.52
CA LEU A 133 -6.66 -4.45 3.38
C LEU A 133 -7.29 -3.06 3.39
N SER A 134 -7.64 -2.57 4.58
CA SER A 134 -8.17 -1.22 4.79
C SER A 134 -7.07 -0.26 5.22
N GLY A 135 -7.11 0.98 4.71
CA GLY A 135 -6.17 2.01 5.14
C GLY A 135 -6.73 3.43 5.08
N ILE A 136 -6.09 4.32 5.81
CA ILE A 136 -6.36 5.77 5.83
C ILE A 136 -5.14 6.53 5.32
N GLN A 137 -5.36 7.55 4.50
CA GLN A 137 -4.33 8.47 4.04
C GLN A 137 -4.18 9.58 5.08
N LYS A 138 -2.94 9.93 5.43
CA LYS A 138 -2.64 10.93 6.44
C LYS A 138 -1.57 11.89 5.95
N PRO A 139 -1.47 13.12 6.51
CA PRO A 139 -0.30 13.94 6.29
C PRO A 139 1.00 13.22 6.72
N ARG A 140 2.12 13.66 6.18
CA ARG A 140 3.42 13.09 6.52
C ARG A 140 3.81 13.49 7.95
N SER A 141 4.17 12.50 8.78
CA SER A 141 4.55 12.76 10.19
C SER A 141 6.06 13.04 10.35
N TYR A 142 6.94 12.31 9.65
CA TYR A 142 8.39 12.43 9.75
C TYR A 142 8.98 13.14 8.52
N THR A 143 8.54 14.35 8.22
CA THR A 143 8.99 15.06 7.01
C THR A 143 9.28 16.51 7.31
N SER A 144 10.57 16.82 7.45
CA SER A 144 11.09 18.17 7.53
C SER A 144 11.03 18.91 6.18
N TYR A 145 11.34 20.20 6.18
CA TYR A 145 11.47 20.98 4.94
C TYR A 145 12.56 20.40 4.02
N ALA A 146 13.74 20.05 4.56
CA ALA A 146 14.82 19.46 3.77
C ALA A 146 14.40 18.13 3.12
N MET A 147 13.70 17.28 3.89
CA MET A 147 13.13 16.04 3.37
C MET A 147 12.07 16.29 2.28
N THR A 148 11.27 17.36 2.43
CA THR A 148 10.32 17.80 1.41
C THR A 148 11.03 18.14 0.10
N GLN A 149 12.09 18.94 0.16
CA GLN A 149 12.85 19.33 -1.02
C GLN A 149 13.52 18.14 -1.71
N PHE A 150 14.10 17.23 -0.92
CA PHE A 150 14.78 16.06 -1.45
C PHE A 150 13.81 15.06 -2.08
N ALA A 151 12.79 14.60 -1.33
CA ALA A 151 12.00 13.45 -1.73
C ALA A 151 10.70 13.80 -2.48
N TYR A 152 10.21 15.03 -2.38
CA TYR A 152 8.84 15.35 -2.84
C TYR A 152 8.77 16.43 -3.92
N THR A 153 9.73 17.35 -3.99
CA THR A 153 9.80 18.29 -5.14
C THR A 153 10.03 17.55 -6.46
N LEU A 154 10.72 16.41 -6.42
CA LEU A 154 11.03 15.57 -7.57
C LEU A 154 10.19 14.29 -7.64
N ALA A 155 9.17 14.16 -6.79
CA ALA A 155 8.35 12.95 -6.77
C ALA A 155 7.55 12.83 -8.07
N LEU A 156 7.59 11.65 -8.68
CA LEU A 156 6.72 11.30 -9.80
C LEU A 156 5.25 11.53 -9.38
N PRO A 157 4.45 12.32 -10.13
CA PRO A 157 3.03 12.46 -9.86
C PRO A 157 2.26 11.18 -10.26
N PRO A 158 1.01 11.01 -9.78
CA PRO A 158 0.14 9.96 -10.30
C PRO A 158 -0.09 10.15 -11.80
N ALA A 159 -0.22 9.05 -12.54
CA ALA A 159 -0.45 9.07 -13.97
C ALA A 159 -1.33 7.88 -14.42
N SER A 160 -1.76 7.90 -15.68
CA SER A 160 -2.60 6.84 -16.26
C SER A 160 -1.91 5.48 -16.26
N GLY A 161 -2.69 4.41 -16.41
CA GLY A 161 -2.16 3.04 -16.52
C GLY A 161 -1.41 2.77 -17.82
N ALA A 162 -1.52 3.65 -18.81
CA ALA A 162 -0.68 3.61 -19.99
C ALA A 162 0.75 4.11 -19.70
N VAL A 163 0.90 5.08 -18.79
CA VAL A 163 2.20 5.65 -18.41
C VAL A 163 2.87 4.84 -17.30
N LEU A 164 2.11 4.47 -16.26
CA LEU A 164 2.60 3.69 -15.12
C LEU A 164 1.84 2.35 -15.03
N PRO A 165 2.08 1.39 -15.94
CA PRO A 165 1.30 0.17 -16.04
C PRO A 165 1.52 -0.82 -14.90
N ILE A 166 2.62 -0.74 -14.16
CA ILE A 166 2.92 -1.69 -13.08
C ILE A 166 2.52 -1.07 -11.74
N GLY A 167 1.83 -1.85 -10.91
CA GLY A 167 1.53 -1.54 -9.52
C GLY A 167 2.05 -2.61 -8.58
N VAL A 168 2.56 -2.20 -7.42
CA VAL A 168 3.08 -3.11 -6.38
C VAL A 168 2.52 -2.75 -5.01
N VAL A 169 2.06 -3.75 -4.25
CA VAL A 169 1.61 -3.60 -2.87
C VAL A 169 2.62 -4.27 -1.93
N THR A 170 3.06 -3.56 -0.90
CA THR A 170 3.93 -4.07 0.17
C THR A 170 3.34 -3.69 1.54
N PRO A 171 2.57 -4.58 2.18
CA PRO A 171 2.02 -4.32 3.49
C PRO A 171 3.07 -4.61 4.57
N GLN A 172 3.10 -3.81 5.62
CA GLN A 172 4.19 -3.81 6.59
C GLN A 172 3.67 -3.59 8.01
N ASN A 173 4.24 -4.32 8.96
CA ASN A 173 4.14 -4.09 10.39
C ASN A 173 5.46 -3.59 10.94
N LYS A 174 5.37 -2.80 12.01
CA LYS A 174 6.52 -2.44 12.82
C LYS A 174 6.56 -3.30 14.07
N THR A 175 7.77 -3.69 14.47
CA THR A 175 7.96 -4.47 15.68
C THR A 175 7.56 -3.67 16.93
N ARG A 176 7.36 -4.36 18.06
CA ARG A 176 7.03 -3.69 19.34
C ARG A 176 8.12 -2.73 19.78
N GLU A 177 9.37 -3.07 19.47
CA GLU A 177 10.57 -2.31 19.78
C GLU A 177 10.56 -0.96 19.08
N TRP A 178 10.10 -0.88 17.82
CA TRP A 178 9.90 0.38 17.10
C TRP A 178 8.95 1.29 17.87
N TRP A 179 7.80 0.78 18.27
CA TRP A 179 6.77 1.59 18.89
C TRP A 179 7.09 2.02 20.32
N LYS A 180 8.03 1.34 20.99
CA LYS A 180 8.57 1.79 22.29
C LYS A 180 9.53 2.97 22.16
N MET A 181 10.05 3.25 20.96
CA MET A 181 10.96 4.37 20.75
C MET A 181 10.23 5.71 20.78
N ASP A 182 10.89 6.71 21.33
CA ASP A 182 10.44 8.08 21.23
C ASP A 182 10.39 8.54 19.76
N TRP A 183 9.62 9.61 19.52
CA TRP A 183 9.37 10.12 18.19
C TRP A 183 10.64 10.56 17.45
N MET A 184 11.61 11.19 18.14
CA MET A 184 12.84 11.70 17.50
C MET A 184 13.75 10.55 17.10
N ARG A 185 13.84 9.52 17.95
CA ARG A 185 14.58 8.31 17.61
C ARG A 185 14.00 7.64 16.36
N ARG A 186 12.68 7.52 16.23
CA ARG A 186 12.05 7.00 15.01
C ARG A 186 12.34 7.88 13.79
N GLU A 187 12.27 9.20 13.93
CA GLU A 187 12.60 10.14 12.83
C GLU A 187 14.04 9.95 12.34
N SER A 188 15.00 9.71 13.25
CA SER A 188 16.41 9.54 12.89
C SER A 188 16.70 8.38 11.93
N PHE A 189 15.84 7.35 11.90
CA PHE A 189 16.01 6.21 11.00
C PHE A 189 15.71 6.54 9.54
N PHE A 190 14.99 7.63 9.28
CA PHE A 190 14.72 8.09 7.92
C PHE A 190 15.86 8.92 7.32
N LEU A 191 16.84 9.32 8.14
CA LEU A 191 17.94 10.21 7.77
C LEU A 191 19.26 9.42 7.59
N PRO A 192 20.18 9.90 6.74
CA PRO A 192 21.51 9.32 6.63
C PRO A 192 22.33 9.53 7.90
N ARG A 193 23.20 8.56 8.19
CA ARG A 193 24.15 8.58 9.30
C ARG A 193 25.55 8.88 8.78
N TYR A 194 26.31 9.62 9.57
CA TYR A 194 27.68 10.01 9.24
C TYR A 194 28.63 9.64 10.36
N ASP A 195 29.88 9.33 10.02
CA ASP A 195 30.98 9.24 10.99
C ASP A 195 31.58 10.62 11.32
N ASP A 196 32.59 10.64 12.18
CA ASP A 196 33.27 11.86 12.63
C ASP A 196 34.01 12.58 11.49
N GLU A 197 34.32 11.87 10.40
CA GLU A 197 34.91 12.43 9.17
C GLU A 197 33.84 12.90 8.15
N GLY A 198 32.55 12.77 8.47
CA GLY A 198 31.45 13.20 7.61
C GLY A 198 31.16 12.24 6.45
N ARG A 199 31.63 11.00 6.50
CA ARG A 199 31.33 9.96 5.50
C ARG A 199 30.03 9.27 5.87
N ILE A 200 29.21 8.92 4.87
CA ILE A 200 27.96 8.19 5.10
C ILE A 200 28.29 6.78 5.59
N THR A 201 27.77 6.42 6.76
CA THR A 201 27.90 5.08 7.35
C THR A 201 26.65 4.22 7.13
N ALA A 202 25.50 4.87 6.98
CA ALA A 202 24.24 4.25 6.55
C ALA A 202 23.41 5.29 5.81
N ARG A 203 22.85 4.94 4.66
CA ARG A 203 22.00 5.86 3.88
C ARG A 203 20.69 6.19 4.58
N GLY A 204 20.18 5.29 5.43
CA GLY A 204 18.84 5.39 6.00
C GLY A 204 17.76 5.33 4.92
N HIS A 205 16.48 5.36 5.33
CA HIS A 205 15.37 5.17 4.40
C HIS A 205 15.39 6.16 3.22
N ALA A 206 15.68 7.43 3.47
CA ALA A 206 15.62 8.46 2.44
C ALA A 206 16.69 8.30 1.35
N LEU A 207 17.97 8.13 1.70
CA LEU A 207 19.02 7.99 0.68
C LEU A 207 19.05 6.57 0.07
N ALA A 208 18.60 5.54 0.80
CA ALA A 208 18.48 4.20 0.25
C ALA A 208 17.44 4.14 -0.89
N SER A 209 16.38 4.97 -0.80
CA SER A 209 15.31 5.05 -1.81
C SER A 209 15.51 6.12 -2.89
N LYS A 210 16.63 6.85 -2.87
CA LYS A 210 16.88 8.02 -3.72
C LYS A 210 16.59 7.79 -5.21
N GLU A 211 17.10 6.70 -5.76
CA GLU A 211 17.00 6.41 -7.20
C GLU A 211 15.56 6.17 -7.65
N GLY A 212 14.67 5.79 -6.72
CA GLY A 212 13.25 5.61 -6.98
C GLY A 212 12.45 6.90 -7.01
N VAL A 213 12.93 7.99 -6.40
CA VAL A 213 12.18 9.25 -6.24
C VAL A 213 11.60 9.78 -7.56
N PRO A 214 12.36 9.87 -8.68
CA PRO A 214 11.84 10.43 -9.93
C PRO A 214 11.00 9.45 -10.77
N GLY A 215 11.11 8.14 -10.56
CA GLY A 215 10.53 7.11 -11.43
C GLY A 215 9.45 6.24 -10.79
N ILE A 216 9.27 6.31 -9.47
CA ILE A 216 8.34 5.47 -8.73
C ILE A 216 7.33 6.35 -8.00
N TYR A 217 6.08 6.29 -8.47
CA TYR A 217 4.96 6.83 -7.75
C TYR A 217 4.72 6.01 -6.49
N ARG A 218 4.41 6.65 -5.37
CA ARG A 218 4.25 5.99 -4.07
C ARG A 218 3.14 6.59 -3.23
N ARG A 219 2.41 5.72 -2.54
CA ARG A 219 1.44 6.05 -1.49
C ARG A 219 1.64 5.15 -0.28
N LEU A 220 1.31 5.70 0.88
CA LEU A 220 1.27 4.97 2.14
C LEU A 220 -0.13 5.10 2.73
N ALA A 221 -0.78 3.97 3.00
CA ALA A 221 -2.00 3.93 3.80
C ALA A 221 -1.67 3.42 5.20
N HIS A 222 -2.22 4.07 6.22
CA HIS A 222 -2.05 3.68 7.62
C HIS A 222 -3.24 2.82 8.07
N HIS A 223 -3.03 1.93 9.02
CA HIS A 223 -4.14 1.17 9.59
C HIS A 223 -5.20 2.11 10.22
N PRO A 224 -6.51 1.94 9.94
CA PRO A 224 -7.56 2.85 10.42
C PRO A 224 -7.67 2.93 11.95
N GLU A 225 -7.37 1.83 12.64
CA GLU A 225 -7.53 1.74 14.10
C GLU A 225 -6.26 2.11 14.90
N GLY A 226 -5.17 2.48 14.22
CA GLY A 226 -3.86 2.67 14.84
C GLY A 226 -2.95 1.45 14.69
N TYR A 227 -1.82 1.44 15.40
CA TYR A 227 -0.68 0.59 15.09
C TYR A 227 -0.37 -0.48 16.14
N GLY A 228 0.50 -1.42 15.77
CA GLY A 228 0.93 -2.58 16.54
C GLY A 228 -0.21 -3.53 16.88
N LEU A 229 -1.21 -3.62 16.00
CA LEU A 229 -2.31 -4.55 16.13
C LEU A 229 -1.85 -5.98 15.85
N LYS A 230 -2.56 -6.95 16.42
CA LYS A 230 -2.29 -8.37 16.18
C LYS A 230 -2.71 -8.81 14.77
N GLU A 231 -3.77 -8.21 14.26
CA GLU A 231 -4.37 -8.51 12.97
C GLU A 231 -4.26 -7.28 12.07
N GLY A 232 -4.05 -7.51 10.78
CA GLY A 232 -3.81 -6.45 9.80
C GLY A 232 -2.36 -5.97 9.75
N TYR A 233 -2.16 -4.87 9.02
CA TYR A 233 -0.87 -4.23 8.83
C TYR A 233 -0.90 -2.78 9.28
N ASP A 234 0.15 -2.33 9.97
CA ASP A 234 0.36 -0.94 10.35
C ASP A 234 0.32 -0.01 9.14
N PHE A 235 0.89 -0.48 8.04
CA PHE A 235 1.01 0.25 6.79
C PHE A 235 0.75 -0.63 5.57
N VAL A 236 0.18 -0.03 4.53
CA VAL A 236 0.13 -0.59 3.18
C VAL A 236 0.85 0.37 2.24
N GLY A 237 2.05 -0.02 1.80
CA GLY A 237 2.78 0.66 0.73
C GLY A 237 2.19 0.30 -0.62
N TYR A 238 1.95 1.29 -1.46
CA TYR A 238 1.49 1.09 -2.84
C TYR A 238 2.32 1.92 -3.80
N PHE A 239 2.83 1.28 -4.84
CA PHE A 239 3.74 1.89 -5.80
C PHE A 239 3.25 1.70 -7.23
N GLU A 240 3.51 2.68 -8.09
CA GLU A 240 3.26 2.58 -9.53
C GLU A 240 4.47 3.09 -10.32
N PHE A 241 4.82 2.44 -11.43
CA PHE A 241 5.97 2.81 -12.25
C PHE A 241 5.87 2.30 -13.69
N ALA A 242 6.71 2.84 -14.57
CA ALA A 242 6.85 2.37 -15.95
C ALA A 242 7.55 1.00 -16.00
N GLU A 243 7.30 0.18 -17.02
CA GLU A 243 7.92 -1.16 -17.11
C GLU A 243 9.45 -1.13 -17.03
N ASN A 244 10.06 -0.12 -17.67
CA ASN A 244 11.52 0.07 -17.68
C ASN A 244 12.10 0.42 -16.30
N ASP A 245 11.26 0.86 -15.35
CA ASP A 245 11.67 1.20 -13.99
C ASP A 245 11.54 0.00 -13.02
N ALA A 246 11.15 -1.18 -13.50
CA ALA A 246 11.00 -2.37 -12.65
C ALA A 246 12.32 -2.79 -11.97
N GLU A 247 13.46 -2.64 -12.66
CA GLU A 247 14.77 -2.91 -12.05
C GLU A 247 15.15 -1.87 -11.00
N THR A 248 14.85 -0.59 -11.25
CA THR A 248 15.00 0.49 -10.27
C THR A 248 14.17 0.21 -9.02
N PHE A 249 12.91 -0.20 -9.16
CA PHE A 249 12.06 -0.58 -8.03
C PHE A 249 12.68 -1.72 -7.21
N ARG A 250 13.13 -2.81 -7.86
CA ARG A 250 13.76 -3.93 -7.17
C ARG A 250 15.04 -3.51 -6.44
N ALA A 251 15.87 -2.67 -7.07
CA ALA A 251 17.10 -2.16 -6.45
C ALA A 251 16.79 -1.28 -5.22
N VAL A 252 15.78 -0.42 -5.31
CA VAL A 252 15.31 0.40 -4.17
C VAL A 252 14.81 -0.48 -3.04
N MET A 253 13.95 -1.47 -3.33
CA MET A 253 13.45 -2.38 -2.30
C MET A 253 14.57 -3.21 -1.66
N ALA A 254 15.55 -3.66 -2.45
CA ALA A 254 16.73 -4.35 -1.92
C ALA A 254 17.56 -3.46 -0.99
N ALA A 255 17.80 -2.20 -1.37
CA ALA A 255 18.50 -1.22 -0.54
C ALA A 255 17.73 -0.87 0.75
N LEU A 256 16.41 -0.75 0.67
CA LEU A 256 15.56 -0.53 1.85
C LEU A 256 15.58 -1.73 2.80
N ARG A 257 15.73 -2.95 2.28
CA ARG A 257 15.80 -4.20 3.04
C ARG A 257 17.17 -4.51 3.66
N ASP A 258 18.21 -3.78 3.27
CA ASP A 258 19.54 -3.96 3.83
C ASP A 258 19.63 -3.25 5.18
N GLU A 259 19.62 -4.01 6.29
CA GLU A 259 19.71 -3.44 7.64
C GLU A 259 20.99 -2.65 7.91
N ALA A 260 22.09 -2.96 7.23
CA ALA A 260 23.34 -2.24 7.42
C ALA A 260 23.25 -0.82 6.85
N ASP A 261 22.51 -0.67 5.76
CA ASP A 261 22.42 0.58 5.01
C ASP A 261 21.12 1.36 5.29
N ASN A 262 20.04 0.65 5.62
CA ASN A 262 18.79 1.16 6.18
C ASN A 262 18.48 0.47 7.54
N PRO A 263 19.03 0.98 8.67
CA PRO A 263 18.82 0.40 10.00
C PRO A 263 17.37 0.37 10.49
N GLU A 264 16.47 1.09 9.81
CA GLU A 264 15.04 1.04 10.05
C GLU A 264 14.47 -0.37 9.82
N TRP A 265 15.06 -1.11 8.88
CA TRP A 265 14.54 -2.41 8.43
C TRP A 265 14.60 -3.49 9.50
N ALA A 266 15.51 -3.36 10.47
CA ALA A 266 15.57 -4.21 11.67
C ALA A 266 14.28 -4.18 12.51
N TYR A 267 13.38 -3.24 12.23
CA TYR A 267 12.08 -3.10 12.90
C TYR A 267 10.88 -3.26 11.96
N VAL A 268 11.09 -3.75 10.74
CA VAL A 268 10.03 -4.01 9.76
C VAL A 268 9.75 -5.51 9.71
N GLN A 269 8.47 -5.85 9.63
CA GLN A 269 8.01 -7.17 9.22
C GLN A 269 7.11 -6.99 8.01
N GLU A 270 7.52 -7.52 6.87
CA GLU A 270 6.82 -7.30 5.60
C GLU A 270 5.89 -8.49 5.30
N GLY A 271 4.68 -8.19 4.82
CA GLY A 271 3.80 -9.18 4.19
C GLY A 271 4.16 -9.43 2.73
N PRO A 272 3.35 -10.18 1.97
CA PRO A 272 3.69 -10.51 0.59
C PRO A 272 3.89 -9.24 -0.25
N GLU A 273 4.90 -9.27 -1.13
CA GLU A 273 5.07 -8.29 -2.19
C GLU A 273 4.23 -8.74 -3.37
N TRP A 274 3.12 -8.04 -3.65
CA TRP A 274 2.21 -8.40 -4.73
C TRP A 274 2.36 -7.44 -5.91
N TRP A 275 2.66 -7.99 -7.09
CA TRP A 275 2.81 -7.24 -8.34
C TRP A 275 1.59 -7.44 -9.23
N GLY A 276 1.16 -6.36 -9.87
CA GLY A 276 0.11 -6.43 -10.88
C GLY A 276 0.26 -5.40 -11.97
N ARG A 277 -0.34 -5.72 -13.11
CA ARG A 277 -0.48 -4.84 -14.26
C ARG A 277 -1.82 -4.15 -14.23
N ARG A 278 -1.81 -2.83 -14.28
CA ARG A 278 -3.01 -2.00 -14.40
C ARG A 278 -3.70 -2.25 -15.73
N VAL A 279 -5.01 -2.43 -15.67
CA VAL A 279 -5.87 -2.58 -16.85
C VAL A 279 -7.03 -1.59 -16.79
N GLY A 280 -7.55 -1.23 -17.96
CA GLY A 280 -8.58 -0.19 -18.08
C GLY A 280 -9.99 -0.67 -17.83
N LEU A 281 -10.28 -1.93 -18.12
CA LEU A 281 -11.63 -2.51 -18.06
C LEU A 281 -11.62 -3.82 -17.30
N ALA A 282 -12.72 -4.16 -16.64
CA ALA A 282 -12.80 -5.39 -15.86
C ALA A 282 -12.55 -6.66 -16.71
N ARG A 283 -12.99 -6.68 -17.98
CA ARG A 283 -12.74 -7.81 -18.90
C ARG A 283 -11.25 -8.11 -19.14
N ASP A 284 -10.38 -7.13 -18.94
CA ASP A 284 -8.95 -7.28 -19.19
C ASP A 284 -8.22 -7.91 -17.99
N LEU A 285 -8.89 -8.04 -16.83
CA LEU A 285 -8.38 -8.73 -15.64
C LEU A 285 -8.13 -10.22 -15.89
N TRP A 286 -8.90 -10.82 -16.80
CA TRP A 286 -8.93 -12.28 -17.03
C TRP A 286 -8.15 -12.71 -18.26
N ARG A 287 -7.64 -11.76 -19.04
CA ARG A 287 -6.84 -12.07 -20.24
C ARG A 287 -5.53 -12.74 -19.80
N LYS A 288 -5.30 -13.95 -20.30
CA LYS A 288 -4.04 -14.69 -20.16
C LYS A 288 -2.95 -14.08 -21.03
#